data_AF-A0A8J3AE19-F1
#
_entry.id   AF-A0A8J3AE19-F1
#
_cell.length_a   1.000
_cell.length_b   1.000
_cell.length_c   1.000
_cell.angle_alpha   90.00
_cell.angle_beta   90.00
_cell.angle_gamma   90.00
#
_symmetry.space_group_name_H-M   'P 1'
#
loop_
_entity.id
_entity.type
_entity.pdbx_description
1 polymer ?
#
loop_
_entity_poly.entity_id
_entity_poly.type
_entity_poly.pdbx_seq_one_letter_code
_entity_poly.pdbx_strand_id
1 'polypeptide(L)'
;MSQLLLVEEIDEIKKNITQFNQDIVSNDNLRKKLAQFAQWYYIEQLDMFAPSKYIGYKDMTAEVYLESDFLEYADGRSTEHKLDKWFVKKDIPSLLDKLRRTLGLYGRIRVNAEVHILKSEIYSFEDEILYNYGIFYENDEDRVGVPAIRVLPMSSQDPAFANKSIIETQEWFLYNLPNRHYQYKNGLNTPSGSLFLFQYQSHIIAAAKLLHKERYEQVADGGYKGYYLFNPSTICIFNPLTIDDMKLIWDGIGPLKNAQHNLNKDKYEDFMNLIYSKDIRFALDNDMDEETFQSEVERVVIIDTEPIVDEPKEKYNSSSTTTCKSNRNRTVSKRAIKVANYLCEVSDSHKFFISKGTGENYVEAHHLIPMEFEEEFEHNLDVEANVTSLCPLCHKKIHHATYEEITQIITPLYEERKERLRRCGLNISLEQLLEYYK
;
A
#
# COMPACT_ATOMS: atom_id res chain seq x y z
N MET A 1 -21.62 8.32 -34.80
CA MET A 1 -20.99 7.26 -33.99
C MET A 1 -20.04 7.94 -33.02
N SER A 2 -20.48 8.17 -31.79
CA SER A 2 -19.56 8.49 -30.70
C SER A 2 -18.67 7.27 -30.49
N GLN A 3 -17.36 7.47 -30.51
CA GLN A 3 -16.42 6.42 -30.16
C GLN A 3 -16.62 6.08 -28.68
N LEU A 4 -16.84 4.79 -28.35
CA LEU A 4 -16.91 4.35 -26.96
C LEU A 4 -15.51 4.46 -26.34
N LEU A 5 -15.29 5.49 -25.55
CA LEU A 5 -14.03 5.73 -24.85
C LEU A 5 -14.09 5.09 -23.46
N LEU A 6 -13.06 4.32 -23.13
CA LEU A 6 -12.89 3.79 -21.78
C LEU A 6 -12.44 4.89 -20.82
N VAL A 7 -12.79 4.76 -19.54
CA VAL A 7 -12.30 5.65 -18.48
C VAL A 7 -10.79 5.58 -18.34
N GLU A 8 -10.14 6.68 -18.01
CA GLU A 8 -8.69 6.81 -17.85
C GLU A 8 -8.31 7.16 -16.41
N GLU A 9 -9.21 7.83 -15.69
CA GLU A 9 -9.02 8.33 -14.33
C GLU A 9 -10.08 7.81 -13.35
N ILE A 10 -9.71 7.76 -12.06
CA ILE A 10 -10.61 7.28 -11.00
C ILE A 10 -11.83 8.17 -10.80
N ASP A 11 -11.70 9.48 -11.04
CA ASP A 11 -12.80 10.42 -10.88
C ASP A 11 -13.91 10.23 -11.93
N GLU A 12 -13.57 9.78 -13.13
CA GLU A 12 -14.56 9.39 -14.15
C GLU A 12 -15.38 8.18 -13.66
N ILE A 13 -14.74 7.22 -12.99
CA ILE A 13 -15.40 6.06 -12.39
C ILE A 13 -16.31 6.49 -11.22
N LYS A 14 -15.83 7.37 -10.34
CA LYS A 14 -16.62 7.94 -9.22
C LYS A 14 -17.83 8.74 -9.73
N LYS A 15 -17.69 9.47 -10.84
CA LYS A 15 -18.81 10.15 -11.50
C LYS A 15 -19.83 9.13 -12.02
N ASN A 16 -19.39 8.09 -12.71
CA ASN A 16 -20.27 7.07 -13.28
C ASN A 16 -20.97 6.21 -12.20
N ILE A 17 -20.29 5.86 -11.10
CA ILE A 17 -20.92 5.10 -10.00
C ILE A 17 -22.04 5.93 -9.35
N THR A 18 -21.80 7.23 -9.19
CA THR A 18 -22.79 8.18 -8.68
C THR A 18 -23.98 8.27 -9.65
N GLN A 19 -23.71 8.40 -10.95
CA GLN A 19 -24.76 8.45 -11.98
C GLN A 19 -25.60 7.17 -12.01
N PHE A 20 -24.99 5.99 -11.94
CA PHE A 20 -25.71 4.72 -11.89
C PHE A 20 -26.69 4.67 -10.71
N ASN A 21 -26.27 5.13 -9.53
CA ASN A 21 -27.09 5.11 -8.32
C ASN A 21 -28.22 6.16 -8.37
N GLN A 22 -28.09 7.22 -9.16
CA GLN A 22 -29.21 8.13 -9.48
C GLN A 22 -30.17 7.48 -10.48
N ASP A 23 -29.64 6.89 -11.54
CA ASP A 23 -30.42 6.34 -12.64
C ASP A 23 -31.22 5.10 -12.24
N ILE A 24 -30.72 4.27 -11.33
CA ILE A 24 -31.45 3.09 -10.87
C ILE A 24 -32.73 3.46 -10.10
N VAL A 25 -32.82 4.69 -9.58
CA VAL A 25 -34.00 5.22 -8.88
C VAL A 25 -35.10 5.64 -9.87
N SER A 26 -34.75 6.04 -11.09
CA SER A 26 -35.70 6.58 -12.06
C SER A 26 -35.94 5.69 -13.30
N ASN A 27 -35.04 4.74 -13.60
CA ASN A 27 -35.05 4.00 -14.86
C ASN A 27 -35.41 2.50 -14.71
N ASP A 28 -36.65 2.15 -15.06
CA ASP A 28 -37.16 0.77 -14.99
C ASP A 28 -36.47 -0.22 -15.96
N ASN A 29 -35.95 0.26 -17.08
CA ASN A 29 -35.28 -0.60 -18.05
C ASN A 29 -33.89 -1.00 -17.55
N LEU A 30 -33.18 -0.09 -16.86
CA LEU A 30 -31.93 -0.39 -16.19
C LEU A 30 -32.13 -1.41 -15.06
N ARG A 31 -33.21 -1.28 -14.28
CA ARG A 31 -33.56 -2.25 -13.22
C ARG A 31 -33.71 -3.68 -13.72
N LYS A 32 -34.32 -3.86 -14.90
CA LYS A 32 -34.48 -5.18 -15.54
C LYS A 32 -33.15 -5.82 -15.91
N LYS A 33 -32.06 -5.05 -16.00
CA LYS A 33 -30.71 -5.53 -16.32
C LYS A 33 -29.91 -5.97 -15.08
N LEU A 34 -30.35 -5.65 -13.86
CA LEU A 34 -29.64 -5.99 -12.61
C LEU A 34 -29.27 -7.47 -12.50
N ALA A 35 -30.15 -8.37 -12.96
CA ALA A 35 -29.93 -9.81 -12.93
C ALA A 35 -28.83 -10.30 -13.90
N GLN A 36 -28.42 -9.46 -14.85
CA GLN A 36 -27.40 -9.78 -15.86
C GLN A 36 -25.98 -9.51 -15.34
N PHE A 37 -25.83 -8.60 -14.39
CA PHE A 37 -24.54 -8.19 -13.84
C PHE A 37 -23.99 -9.24 -12.88
N ALA A 38 -22.83 -9.80 -13.24
CA ALA A 38 -22.03 -10.63 -12.34
C ALA A 38 -21.01 -9.79 -11.56
N GLN A 39 -20.33 -8.87 -12.24
CA GLN A 39 -19.23 -8.08 -11.67
C GLN A 39 -19.75 -6.75 -11.14
N TRP A 40 -19.64 -6.56 -9.83
CA TRP A 40 -20.06 -5.36 -9.10
C TRP A 40 -18.85 -4.67 -8.51
N TYR A 41 -18.83 -3.35 -8.59
CA TYR A 41 -17.72 -2.52 -8.14
C TYR A 41 -18.24 -1.59 -7.05
N TYR A 42 -17.55 -1.58 -5.92
CA TYR A 42 -17.92 -0.84 -4.73
C TYR A 42 -16.85 0.19 -4.40
N ILE A 43 -17.30 1.40 -4.04
CA ILE A 43 -16.44 2.48 -3.53
C ILE A 43 -16.97 2.85 -2.16
N GLU A 44 -16.15 2.65 -1.13
CA GLU A 44 -16.49 2.93 0.26
C GLU A 44 -16.69 4.42 0.51
N GLN A 45 -15.81 5.27 -0.04
CA GLN A 45 -15.92 6.73 0.11
C GLN A 45 -17.30 7.28 -0.31
N LEU A 46 -17.93 6.65 -1.31
CA LEU A 46 -19.24 7.03 -1.84
C LEU A 46 -20.38 6.18 -1.26
N ASP A 47 -20.02 5.07 -0.64
CA ASP A 47 -20.92 3.99 -0.23
C ASP A 47 -21.86 3.49 -1.34
N MET A 48 -21.31 3.23 -2.53
CA MET A 48 -22.11 2.95 -3.74
C MET A 48 -21.60 1.75 -4.54
N PHE A 49 -22.52 1.08 -5.24
CA PHE A 49 -22.24 -0.04 -6.14
C PHE A 49 -22.61 0.30 -7.59
N ALA A 50 -21.85 -0.17 -8.57
CA ALA A 50 -22.27 -0.19 -9.97
C ALA A 50 -21.61 -1.35 -10.75
N PRO A 51 -22.17 -1.75 -11.91
CA PRO A 51 -21.63 -2.83 -12.73
C PRO A 51 -20.49 -2.37 -13.67
N SER A 52 -19.59 -3.30 -14.04
CA SER A 52 -18.40 -3.02 -14.88
C SER A 52 -18.69 -2.18 -16.12
N LYS A 53 -19.65 -2.62 -16.94
CA LYS A 53 -19.97 -1.95 -18.21
C LYS A 53 -20.50 -0.53 -18.04
N TYR A 54 -21.07 -0.20 -16.89
CA TYR A 54 -21.60 1.12 -16.66
C TYR A 54 -20.50 2.08 -16.22
N ILE A 55 -19.54 1.62 -15.41
CA ILE A 55 -18.45 2.48 -14.94
C ILE A 55 -17.22 2.50 -15.84
N GLY A 56 -17.07 1.52 -16.74
CA GLY A 56 -15.87 1.36 -17.56
C GLY A 56 -15.76 2.28 -18.78
N TYR A 57 -16.81 3.01 -19.14
CA TYR A 57 -16.82 3.97 -20.26
C TYR A 57 -17.06 5.39 -19.78
N LYS A 58 -16.50 6.38 -20.48
CA LYS A 58 -16.66 7.80 -20.13
C LYS A 58 -18.12 8.27 -20.29
N ASP A 59 -18.53 9.17 -19.40
CA ASP A 59 -19.83 9.86 -19.43
C ASP A 59 -21.06 8.94 -19.54
N MET A 60 -21.07 7.86 -18.74
CA MET A 60 -22.15 6.89 -18.78
C MET A 60 -23.44 7.42 -18.12
N THR A 61 -24.56 7.19 -18.79
CA THR A 61 -25.92 7.40 -18.28
C THR A 61 -26.79 6.19 -18.64
N ALA A 62 -27.97 6.07 -18.05
CA ALA A 62 -28.90 5.00 -18.38
C ALA A 62 -29.43 5.12 -19.82
N GLU A 63 -29.58 6.33 -20.36
CA GLU A 63 -29.90 6.53 -21.77
C GLU A 63 -28.83 5.89 -22.65
N VAL A 64 -27.57 6.26 -22.46
CA VAL A 64 -26.42 5.73 -23.23
C VAL A 64 -26.29 4.22 -23.05
N TYR A 65 -26.42 3.72 -21.82
CA TYR A 65 -26.29 2.29 -21.52
C TYR A 65 -27.38 1.43 -22.19
N LEU A 66 -28.57 1.98 -22.38
CA LEU A 66 -29.72 1.27 -22.93
C LEU A 66 -29.86 1.45 -24.45
N GLU A 67 -29.02 2.27 -25.08
CA GLU A 67 -28.96 2.38 -26.54
C GLU A 67 -28.53 1.04 -27.17
N SER A 68 -29.18 0.67 -28.27
CA SER A 68 -28.92 -0.58 -29.00
C SER A 68 -27.48 -0.67 -29.47
N ASP A 69 -26.92 0.45 -29.95
CA ASP A 69 -25.55 0.52 -30.46
C ASP A 69 -24.53 0.30 -29.32
N PHE A 70 -24.78 0.87 -28.14
CA PHE A 70 -23.93 0.61 -26.97
C PHE A 70 -23.94 -0.88 -26.60
N LEU A 71 -25.12 -1.50 -26.55
CA LEU A 71 -25.25 -2.91 -26.18
C LEU A 71 -24.62 -3.87 -27.20
N GLU A 72 -24.51 -3.47 -28.47
CA GLU A 72 -23.88 -4.24 -29.55
C GLU A 72 -22.35 -4.15 -29.52
N TYR A 73 -21.79 -2.97 -29.21
CA TYR A 73 -20.34 -2.71 -29.30
C TYR A 73 -19.62 -2.69 -27.95
N ALA A 74 -20.32 -2.62 -26.82
CA ALA A 74 -19.71 -2.60 -25.49
C ALA A 74 -19.26 -4.00 -25.03
N ASP A 75 -17.95 -4.19 -24.91
CA ASP A 75 -17.35 -5.43 -24.41
C ASP A 75 -17.13 -5.37 -22.89
N GLY A 76 -17.68 -6.36 -22.18
CA GLY A 76 -17.48 -6.51 -20.74
C GLY A 76 -16.02 -6.84 -20.39
N ARG A 77 -15.32 -7.56 -21.27
CA ARG A 77 -13.93 -7.97 -21.02
C ARG A 77 -12.95 -6.80 -21.10
N SER A 78 -13.20 -5.85 -22.00
CA SER A 78 -12.35 -4.65 -22.12
C SER A 78 -12.52 -3.69 -20.92
N THR A 79 -13.76 -3.55 -20.42
CA THR A 79 -14.03 -2.76 -19.20
C THR A 79 -13.45 -3.41 -17.95
N GLU A 80 -13.61 -4.72 -17.77
CA GLU A 80 -13.01 -5.46 -16.64
C GLU A 80 -11.48 -5.32 -16.63
N HIS A 81 -10.81 -5.54 -17.77
CA HIS A 81 -9.36 -5.37 -17.87
C HIS A 81 -8.89 -3.94 -17.57
N LYS A 82 -9.69 -2.93 -17.94
CA LYS A 82 -9.37 -1.53 -17.62
C LYS A 82 -9.56 -1.25 -16.13
N LEU A 83 -10.63 -1.76 -15.52
CA LEU A 83 -10.97 -1.55 -14.12
C LEU A 83 -10.02 -2.27 -13.16
N ASP A 84 -9.38 -3.36 -13.59
CA ASP A 84 -8.30 -4.03 -12.84
C ASP A 84 -7.16 -3.08 -12.44
N LYS A 85 -7.00 -1.93 -13.12
CA LYS A 85 -6.05 -0.88 -12.69
C LYS A 85 -6.36 -0.40 -11.27
N TRP A 86 -7.63 -0.21 -10.93
CA TRP A 86 -8.06 0.39 -9.65
C TRP A 86 -8.71 -0.61 -8.69
N PHE A 87 -9.33 -1.66 -9.21
CA PHE A 87 -10.14 -2.57 -8.41
C PHE A 87 -9.51 -3.94 -8.24
N VAL A 88 -9.89 -4.61 -7.17
CA VAL A 88 -9.57 -6.02 -6.94
C VAL A 88 -10.81 -6.76 -6.47
N LYS A 89 -11.01 -7.96 -7.02
CA LYS A 89 -12.03 -8.88 -6.55
C LYS A 89 -11.70 -9.38 -5.14
N LYS A 90 -12.64 -9.26 -4.21
CA LYS A 90 -12.53 -9.78 -2.85
C LYS A 90 -13.83 -10.44 -2.42
N ASP A 91 -13.73 -11.54 -1.68
CA ASP A 91 -14.89 -12.19 -1.08
C ASP A 91 -15.19 -11.55 0.27
N ILE A 92 -16.11 -10.58 0.26
CA ILE A 92 -16.52 -9.78 1.43
C ILE A 92 -18.03 -9.95 1.61
N PRO A 93 -18.48 -10.84 2.51
CA PRO A 93 -19.89 -11.19 2.65
C PRO A 93 -20.77 -10.01 3.03
N SER A 94 -20.30 -9.10 3.91
CA SER A 94 -21.08 -7.92 4.28
C SER A 94 -21.39 -7.03 3.08
N LEU A 95 -20.46 -6.88 2.13
CA LEU A 95 -20.65 -6.09 0.92
C LEU A 95 -21.60 -6.78 -0.04
N LEU A 96 -21.52 -8.11 -0.17
CA LEU A 96 -22.49 -8.86 -0.97
C LEU A 96 -23.90 -8.76 -0.38
N ASP A 97 -24.03 -8.83 0.94
CA ASP A 97 -25.28 -8.61 1.65
C ASP A 97 -25.74 -7.15 1.56
N LYS A 98 -24.82 -6.19 1.58
CA LYS A 98 -25.11 -4.77 1.38
C LYS A 98 -25.66 -4.54 -0.01
N LEU A 99 -24.98 -5.02 -1.06
CA LEU A 99 -25.43 -4.98 -2.45
C LEU A 99 -26.86 -5.54 -2.60
N ARG A 100 -27.12 -6.71 -2.01
CA ARG A 100 -28.44 -7.35 -2.04
C ARG A 100 -29.49 -6.55 -1.29
N ARG A 101 -29.14 -5.92 -0.17
CA ARG A 101 -30.07 -5.08 0.61
C ARG A 101 -30.35 -3.74 -0.06
N THR A 102 -29.36 -3.11 -0.68
CA THR A 102 -29.48 -1.77 -1.28
C THR A 102 -30.07 -1.86 -2.68
N LEU A 103 -29.42 -2.56 -3.60
CA LEU A 103 -29.84 -2.65 -4.99
C LEU A 103 -30.92 -3.72 -5.24
N GLY A 104 -31.07 -4.68 -4.32
CA GLY A 104 -32.15 -5.67 -4.39
C GLY A 104 -33.56 -5.07 -4.30
N LEU A 105 -33.69 -3.86 -3.75
CA LEU A 105 -34.95 -3.11 -3.73
C LEU A 105 -35.41 -2.70 -5.14
N TYR A 106 -34.47 -2.53 -6.06
CA TYR A 106 -34.75 -2.09 -7.43
C TYR A 106 -34.85 -3.24 -8.43
N GLY A 107 -34.36 -4.43 -8.07
CA GLY A 107 -34.50 -5.63 -8.90
C GLY A 107 -33.66 -6.80 -8.43
N ARG A 108 -33.82 -7.95 -9.09
CA ARG A 108 -33.12 -9.18 -8.71
C ARG A 108 -31.61 -9.06 -8.96
N ILE A 109 -30.82 -9.21 -7.90
CA ILE A 109 -29.37 -9.38 -7.99
C ILE A 109 -29.02 -10.83 -8.36
N ARG A 110 -28.02 -10.99 -9.21
CA ARG A 110 -27.53 -12.31 -9.66
C ARG A 110 -26.99 -13.12 -8.48
N VAL A 111 -27.22 -14.44 -8.47
CA VAL A 111 -26.87 -15.32 -7.35
C VAL A 111 -25.35 -15.39 -7.14
N ASN A 112 -24.59 -15.50 -8.22
CA ASN A 112 -23.13 -15.50 -8.24
C ASN A 112 -22.56 -14.10 -8.53
N ALA A 113 -23.16 -13.07 -7.93
CA ALA A 113 -22.60 -11.72 -7.98
C ALA A 113 -21.26 -11.70 -7.24
N GLU A 114 -20.28 -11.02 -7.84
CA GLU A 114 -18.93 -10.87 -7.34
C GLU A 114 -18.66 -9.39 -7.09
N VAL A 115 -18.06 -9.07 -5.95
CA VAL A 115 -17.78 -7.69 -5.56
C VAL A 115 -16.29 -7.41 -5.72
N HIS A 116 -16.00 -6.26 -6.31
CA HIS A 116 -14.69 -5.67 -6.44
C HIS A 116 -14.67 -4.39 -5.62
N ILE A 117 -13.57 -4.18 -4.91
CA ILE A 117 -13.33 -2.98 -4.10
C ILE A 117 -12.13 -2.23 -4.64
N LEU A 118 -12.03 -0.93 -4.36
CA LEU A 118 -10.84 -0.18 -4.69
C LEU A 118 -9.63 -0.78 -3.98
N LYS A 119 -8.52 -0.86 -4.70
CA LYS A 119 -7.24 -1.29 -4.13
C LYS A 119 -6.79 -0.40 -2.97
N SER A 120 -7.10 0.89 -3.05
CA SER A 120 -6.85 1.88 -1.99
C SER A 120 -7.76 1.72 -0.76
N GLU A 121 -8.90 1.01 -0.87
CA GLU A 121 -9.87 0.83 0.22
C GLU A 121 -9.85 -0.58 0.80
N ILE A 122 -8.87 -1.42 0.42
CA ILE A 122 -8.77 -2.82 0.92
C ILE A 122 -8.70 -2.87 2.45
N TYR A 123 -8.00 -1.92 3.06
CA TYR A 123 -7.75 -1.88 4.51
C TYR A 123 -9.02 -1.71 5.33
N SER A 124 -10.00 -0.96 4.83
CA SER A 124 -11.28 -0.78 5.52
C SER A 124 -12.08 -2.09 5.66
N PHE A 125 -11.74 -3.09 4.84
CA PHE A 125 -12.31 -4.43 4.89
C PHE A 125 -11.34 -5.47 5.44
N GLU A 126 -10.16 -5.08 5.93
CA GLU A 126 -9.10 -6.02 6.31
C GLU A 126 -9.57 -7.00 7.39
N ASP A 127 -10.21 -6.52 8.46
CA ASP A 127 -10.74 -7.38 9.53
C ASP A 127 -11.75 -8.42 9.00
N GLU A 128 -12.63 -8.02 8.09
CA GLU A 128 -13.65 -8.91 7.53
C GLU A 128 -13.06 -9.88 6.52
N ILE A 129 -12.13 -9.42 5.67
CA ILE A 129 -11.38 -10.26 4.75
C ILE A 129 -10.61 -11.33 5.54
N LEU A 130 -9.92 -10.93 6.62
CA LEU A 130 -9.19 -11.83 7.51
C LEU A 130 -10.13 -12.84 8.19
N TYR A 131 -11.27 -12.38 8.71
CA TYR A 131 -12.31 -13.25 9.29
C TYR A 131 -12.83 -14.27 8.28
N ASN A 132 -13.08 -13.86 7.04
CA ASN A 132 -13.59 -14.72 5.98
C ASN A 132 -12.57 -15.79 5.53
N TYR A 133 -11.27 -15.49 5.67
CA TYR A 133 -10.19 -16.47 5.51
C TYR A 133 -9.93 -17.32 6.77
N GLY A 134 -10.77 -17.22 7.80
CA GLY A 134 -10.66 -18.01 9.04
C GLY A 134 -9.53 -17.55 9.97
N ILE A 135 -9.15 -16.28 9.89
CA ILE A 135 -8.15 -15.66 10.77
C ILE A 135 -8.93 -14.95 11.89
N PHE A 136 -8.95 -15.56 13.07
CA PHE A 136 -9.66 -15.05 14.25
C PHE A 136 -8.68 -14.33 15.17
N TYR A 137 -8.98 -13.08 15.53
CA TYR A 137 -8.37 -12.39 16.67
C TYR A 137 -9.43 -12.37 17.78
N GLU A 138 -9.16 -13.04 18.90
CA GLU A 138 -10.13 -13.13 19.99
C GLU A 138 -10.16 -11.83 20.82
N ASN A 139 -9.07 -11.03 20.81
CA ASN A 139 -8.98 -9.69 21.43
C ASN A 139 -8.03 -8.73 20.67
N ASP A 140 -8.10 -7.41 20.93
CA ASP A 140 -7.16 -6.40 20.40
C ASP A 140 -5.69 -6.67 20.81
N GLU A 141 -5.45 -7.35 21.93
CA GLU A 141 -4.10 -7.79 22.33
C GLU A 141 -3.52 -8.86 21.39
N ASP A 142 -4.36 -9.63 20.67
CA ASP A 142 -3.92 -10.60 19.66
C ASP A 142 -3.47 -9.92 18.34
N ARG A 143 -3.79 -8.63 18.14
CA ARG A 143 -3.34 -7.86 16.97
C ARG A 143 -1.83 -7.55 17.00
N VAL A 144 -1.25 -7.52 18.20
CA VAL A 144 0.16 -7.19 18.43
C VAL A 144 1.06 -8.44 18.32
N GLY A 145 0.48 -9.64 18.28
CA GLY A 145 1.22 -10.89 18.23
C GLY A 145 1.27 -11.55 16.84
N VAL A 146 2.10 -12.59 16.73
CA VAL A 146 2.05 -13.52 15.60
C VAL A 146 1.96 -14.96 16.12
N PRO A 147 1.16 -15.83 15.49
CA PRO A 147 1.04 -17.24 15.90
C PRO A 147 2.37 -18.00 15.86
N ALA A 148 3.26 -17.60 14.96
CA ALA A 148 4.57 -18.21 14.76
C ALA A 148 5.50 -17.28 13.99
N ILE A 149 6.81 -17.39 14.23
CA ILE A 149 7.85 -16.76 13.40
C ILE A 149 8.63 -17.89 12.70
N ARG A 150 8.73 -17.82 11.38
CA ARG A 150 9.36 -18.84 10.53
C ARG A 150 10.42 -18.24 9.64
N VAL A 151 11.62 -18.81 9.66
CA VAL A 151 12.65 -18.48 8.67
C VAL A 151 12.44 -19.38 7.45
N LEU A 152 12.27 -18.75 6.28
CA LEU A 152 12.16 -19.42 5.00
C LEU A 152 13.47 -19.24 4.22
N PRO A 153 14.33 -20.27 4.12
CA PRO A 153 15.54 -20.20 3.33
C PRO A 153 15.19 -20.19 1.84
N MET A 154 15.69 -19.19 1.14
CA MET A 154 15.60 -19.05 -0.31
C MET A 154 16.87 -19.61 -0.95
N SER A 155 16.71 -20.37 -2.02
CA SER A 155 17.83 -20.95 -2.74
C SER A 155 18.23 -20.07 -3.92
N SER A 156 19.53 -19.80 -4.07
CA SER A 156 20.08 -19.24 -5.31
C SER A 156 20.01 -20.21 -6.50
N GLN A 157 19.60 -21.46 -6.27
CA GLN A 157 19.28 -22.41 -7.34
C GLN A 157 17.83 -22.34 -7.80
N ASP A 158 16.98 -21.58 -7.10
CA ASP A 158 15.64 -21.26 -7.60
C ASP A 158 15.79 -20.39 -8.85
N PRO A 159 15.22 -20.78 -10.02
CA PRO A 159 15.30 -19.98 -11.23
C PRO A 159 14.82 -18.53 -11.04
N ALA A 160 13.93 -18.27 -10.09
CA ALA A 160 13.45 -16.91 -9.79
C ALA A 160 14.51 -16.00 -9.16
N PHE A 161 15.53 -16.58 -8.51
CA PHE A 161 16.54 -15.88 -7.72
C PHE A 161 17.98 -16.20 -8.14
N ALA A 162 18.17 -17.08 -9.12
CA ALA A 162 19.48 -17.46 -9.62
C ALA A 162 20.27 -16.24 -10.13
N ASN A 163 21.51 -16.11 -9.64
CA ASN A 163 22.45 -15.02 -9.94
C ASN A 163 22.00 -13.61 -9.50
N LYS A 164 20.93 -13.47 -8.72
CA LYS A 164 20.51 -12.17 -8.19
C LYS A 164 21.31 -11.77 -6.95
N SER A 165 21.64 -10.50 -6.87
CA SER A 165 22.09 -9.83 -5.65
C SER A 165 20.96 -9.75 -4.60
N ILE A 166 21.32 -9.38 -3.37
CA ILE A 166 20.32 -9.14 -2.32
C ILE A 166 19.36 -8.02 -2.74
N ILE A 167 19.87 -6.94 -3.33
CA ILE A 167 19.09 -5.77 -3.75
C ILE A 167 18.04 -6.19 -4.80
N GLU A 168 18.45 -6.86 -5.88
CA GLU A 168 17.52 -7.35 -6.91
C GLU A 168 16.49 -8.35 -6.37
N THR A 169 16.86 -9.08 -5.31
CA THR A 169 15.94 -10.01 -4.64
C THR A 169 14.93 -9.25 -3.79
N GLN A 170 15.34 -8.22 -3.05
CA GLN A 170 14.47 -7.36 -2.26
C GLN A 170 13.49 -6.57 -3.15
N GLU A 171 13.94 -6.07 -4.30
CA GLU A 171 13.05 -5.46 -5.29
C GLU A 171 11.98 -6.45 -5.77
N TRP A 172 12.35 -7.72 -5.99
CA TRP A 172 11.37 -8.74 -6.33
C TRP A 172 10.29 -8.89 -5.24
N PHE A 173 10.66 -8.80 -3.95
CA PHE A 173 9.69 -8.82 -2.85
C PHE A 173 8.72 -7.64 -2.91
N LEU A 174 9.19 -6.43 -3.24
CA LEU A 174 8.31 -5.26 -3.32
C LEU A 174 7.38 -5.30 -4.54
N TYR A 175 7.89 -5.66 -5.71
CA TYR A 175 7.13 -5.48 -6.96
C TYR A 175 6.41 -6.74 -7.43
N ASN A 176 6.88 -7.93 -7.07
CA ASN A 176 6.34 -9.18 -7.60
C ASN A 176 5.53 -9.96 -6.57
N LEU A 177 5.99 -10.07 -5.32
CA LEU A 177 5.32 -10.89 -4.32
C LEU A 177 3.88 -10.44 -3.97
N PRO A 178 3.54 -9.13 -3.89
CA PRO A 178 2.18 -8.69 -3.59
C PRO A 178 1.11 -9.25 -4.53
N ASN A 179 1.52 -9.55 -5.77
CA ASN A 179 0.63 -10.00 -6.84
C ASN A 179 0.89 -11.46 -7.23
N ARG A 180 1.63 -12.23 -6.42
CA ARG A 180 2.03 -13.61 -6.75
C ARG A 180 1.87 -14.58 -5.60
N HIS A 181 1.63 -15.83 -5.97
CA HIS A 181 1.72 -16.97 -5.08
C HIS A 181 3.18 -17.40 -4.92
N TYR A 182 3.67 -17.48 -3.68
CA TYR A 182 5.01 -17.98 -3.41
C TYR A 182 4.99 -19.51 -3.42
N GLN A 183 5.50 -20.12 -4.47
CA GLN A 183 5.47 -21.57 -4.63
C GLN A 183 6.48 -22.28 -3.73
N TYR A 184 6.13 -23.47 -3.25
CA TYR A 184 7.03 -24.30 -2.45
C TYR A 184 7.05 -25.76 -2.93
N LYS A 185 8.22 -26.40 -2.83
CA LYS A 185 8.37 -27.85 -3.03
C LYS A 185 8.11 -28.62 -1.74
N ASN A 186 8.53 -28.07 -0.61
CA ASN A 186 8.27 -28.62 0.73
C ASN A 186 7.76 -27.49 1.63
N GLY A 187 6.44 -27.48 1.87
CA GLY A 187 5.79 -26.44 2.63
C GLY A 187 5.94 -26.64 4.13
N LEU A 188 6.13 -25.55 4.86
CA LEU A 188 6.11 -25.45 6.31
C LEU A 188 4.70 -25.64 6.82
N ASN A 189 4.54 -26.44 7.88
CA ASN A 189 3.28 -26.45 8.63
C ASN A 189 3.29 -25.26 9.59
N THR A 190 2.48 -24.24 9.30
CA THR A 190 2.39 -23.04 10.12
C THR A 190 1.01 -22.41 9.95
N PRO A 191 0.41 -21.87 11.02
CA PRO A 191 -0.90 -21.23 10.95
C PRO A 191 -0.85 -19.94 10.13
N SER A 192 -1.98 -19.56 9.54
CA SER A 192 -2.19 -18.20 9.01
C SER A 192 -1.93 -17.14 10.08
N GLY A 193 -1.52 -15.95 9.67
CA GLY A 193 -1.03 -14.88 10.54
C GLY A 193 0.45 -15.01 10.95
N SER A 194 1.10 -16.15 10.72
CA SER A 194 2.52 -16.34 11.05
C SER A 194 3.42 -15.36 10.28
N LEU A 195 4.45 -14.82 10.94
CA LEU A 195 5.49 -14.02 10.29
C LEU A 195 6.51 -14.92 9.61
N PHE A 196 6.77 -14.67 8.33
CA PHE A 196 7.85 -15.30 7.58
C PHE A 196 9.01 -14.31 7.45
N LEU A 197 10.21 -14.79 7.74
CA LEU A 197 11.47 -14.10 7.53
C LEU A 197 12.19 -14.77 6.36
N PHE A 198 12.42 -14.03 5.29
CA PHE A 198 13.01 -14.57 4.08
C PHE A 198 14.53 -14.48 4.15
N GLN A 199 15.17 -15.64 4.14
CA GLN A 199 16.62 -15.76 4.27
C GLN A 199 17.26 -15.95 2.90
N TYR A 200 18.18 -15.07 2.52
CA TYR A 200 18.94 -15.17 1.27
C TYR A 200 20.41 -14.80 1.52
N GLN A 201 21.34 -15.57 0.95
CA GLN A 201 22.79 -15.36 1.10
C GLN A 201 23.25 -15.10 2.56
N SER A 202 22.79 -15.91 3.52
CA SER A 202 23.06 -15.80 4.97
C SER A 202 22.53 -14.55 5.68
N HIS A 203 21.63 -13.79 5.04
CA HIS A 203 20.96 -12.63 5.63
C HIS A 203 19.44 -12.83 5.66
N ILE A 204 18.76 -12.16 6.58
CA ILE A 204 17.31 -11.93 6.46
C ILE A 204 17.10 -10.65 5.67
N ILE A 205 16.36 -10.72 4.58
CA ILE A 205 16.24 -9.62 3.60
C ILE A 205 14.82 -9.07 3.48
N ALA A 206 13.82 -9.82 3.91
CA ALA A 206 12.42 -9.42 3.83
C ALA A 206 11.60 -10.12 4.92
N ALA A 207 10.43 -9.58 5.21
CA ALA A 207 9.43 -10.22 6.06
C ALA A 207 8.01 -10.06 5.48
N ALA A 208 7.11 -10.99 5.81
CA ALA A 208 5.69 -10.91 5.46
C ALA A 208 4.83 -11.81 6.36
N LYS A 209 3.59 -11.41 6.64
CA LYS A 209 2.61 -12.27 7.34
C LYS A 209 1.91 -13.20 6.34
N LEU A 210 1.81 -14.48 6.70
CA LEU A 210 1.12 -15.49 5.90
C LEU A 210 -0.39 -15.29 5.97
N LEU A 211 -1.08 -15.08 4.84
CA LEU A 211 -2.54 -15.12 4.78
C LEU A 211 -3.04 -16.57 4.71
N HIS A 212 -2.49 -17.33 3.77
CA HIS A 212 -3.01 -18.64 3.46
C HIS A 212 -1.93 -19.55 2.88
N LYS A 213 -2.10 -20.85 3.07
CA LYS A 213 -1.27 -21.89 2.48
C LYS A 213 -2.18 -22.93 1.85
N GLU A 214 -1.95 -23.18 0.57
CA GLU A 214 -2.65 -24.23 -0.17
C GLU A 214 -1.67 -25.27 -0.69
N ARG A 215 -2.14 -26.51 -0.81
CA ARG A 215 -1.41 -27.62 -1.42
C ARG A 215 -2.09 -27.95 -2.75
N TYR A 216 -1.32 -28.08 -3.81
CA TYR A 216 -1.86 -28.52 -5.09
C TYR A 216 -2.35 -29.97 -4.99
N GLU A 217 -3.46 -30.28 -5.67
CA GLU A 217 -3.99 -31.65 -5.76
C GLU A 217 -3.00 -32.59 -6.46
N GLN A 218 -2.26 -32.07 -7.44
CA GLN A 218 -1.20 -32.76 -8.16
C GLN A 218 0.07 -31.90 -8.15
N VAL A 219 1.24 -32.56 -8.18
CA VAL A 219 2.53 -31.85 -8.22
C VAL A 219 2.61 -31.05 -9.52
N ALA A 220 2.73 -29.73 -9.41
CA ALA A 220 2.84 -28.84 -10.56
C ALA A 220 4.21 -28.97 -11.24
N ASP A 221 4.30 -28.47 -12.47
CA ASP A 221 5.55 -28.41 -13.24
C ASP A 221 6.68 -27.76 -12.41
N GLY A 222 7.87 -28.36 -12.47
CA GLY A 222 9.01 -27.94 -11.63
C GLY A 222 9.05 -28.56 -10.22
N GLY A 223 8.08 -29.41 -9.86
CA GLY A 223 8.08 -30.19 -8.62
C GLY A 223 7.45 -29.46 -7.42
N TYR A 224 6.69 -28.39 -7.67
CA TYR A 224 6.03 -27.62 -6.62
C TYR A 224 4.79 -28.36 -6.10
N LYS A 225 4.64 -28.41 -4.77
CA LYS A 225 3.56 -29.11 -4.09
C LYS A 225 2.44 -28.18 -3.62
N GLY A 226 2.66 -26.88 -3.65
CA GLY A 226 1.68 -25.89 -3.22
C GLY A 226 2.27 -24.49 -3.21
N TYR A 227 1.55 -23.56 -2.60
CA TYR A 227 1.96 -22.16 -2.51
C TYR A 227 1.54 -21.51 -1.19
N TYR A 228 2.25 -20.43 -0.84
CA TYR A 228 1.87 -19.48 0.19
C TYR A 228 1.30 -18.23 -0.46
N LEU A 229 0.27 -17.69 0.18
CA LEU A 229 -0.26 -16.36 -0.08
C LEU A 229 0.10 -15.50 1.14
N PHE A 230 0.83 -14.41 0.90
CA PHE A 230 1.24 -13.45 1.94
C PHE A 230 0.32 -12.24 1.92
N ASN A 231 0.19 -11.55 3.06
CA ASN A 231 -0.58 -10.30 3.15
C ASN A 231 0.23 -9.20 2.47
N PRO A 232 -0.21 -8.65 1.32
CA PRO A 232 0.52 -7.65 0.57
C PRO A 232 0.96 -6.43 1.38
N SER A 233 0.13 -5.98 2.32
CA SER A 233 0.41 -4.83 3.18
C SER A 233 1.56 -5.05 4.16
N THR A 234 1.80 -6.30 4.53
CA THR A 234 2.82 -6.69 5.51
C THR A 234 4.15 -7.05 4.87
N ILE A 235 4.22 -7.09 3.54
CA ILE A 235 5.45 -7.40 2.81
C ILE A 235 6.38 -6.20 2.96
N CYS A 236 7.51 -6.41 3.62
CA CYS A 236 8.53 -5.40 3.78
C CYS A 236 9.93 -5.92 3.50
N ILE A 237 10.81 -5.00 3.13
CA ILE A 237 12.25 -5.17 3.05
C ILE A 237 12.93 -4.21 4.02
N PHE A 238 14.18 -4.47 4.35
CA PHE A 238 15.00 -3.67 5.26
C PHE A 238 16.47 -3.94 4.98
N ASN A 239 17.37 -3.12 5.53
CA ASN A 239 18.81 -3.38 5.52
C ASN A 239 19.09 -4.83 5.98
N PRO A 240 19.74 -5.65 5.15
CA PRO A 240 19.86 -7.08 5.39
C PRO A 240 20.41 -7.39 6.78
N LEU A 241 19.66 -8.20 7.55
CA LEU A 241 20.06 -8.57 8.90
C LEU A 241 21.03 -9.73 8.85
N THR A 242 22.15 -9.57 9.55
CA THR A 242 23.15 -10.61 9.76
C THR A 242 22.71 -11.58 10.86
N ILE A 243 23.46 -12.68 11.02
CA ILE A 243 23.27 -13.58 12.17
C ILE A 243 23.48 -12.86 13.50
N ASP A 244 24.37 -11.87 13.56
CA ASP A 244 24.66 -11.16 14.81
C ASP A 244 23.54 -10.19 15.17
N ASP A 245 22.92 -9.54 14.17
CA ASP A 245 21.67 -8.79 14.37
C ASP A 245 20.55 -9.72 14.92
N MET A 246 20.41 -10.92 14.35
CA MET A 246 19.40 -11.88 14.79
C MET A 246 19.65 -12.40 16.22
N LYS A 247 20.92 -12.54 16.63
CA LYS A 247 21.28 -12.94 17.99
C LYS A 247 20.90 -11.90 19.04
N LEU A 248 20.82 -10.61 18.69
CA LEU A 248 20.35 -9.57 19.61
C LEU A 248 18.91 -9.83 20.11
N ILE A 249 18.12 -10.55 19.30
CA ILE A 249 16.73 -10.89 19.61
C ILE A 249 16.61 -12.34 20.09
N TRP A 250 17.34 -13.24 19.44
CA TRP A 250 17.31 -14.68 19.67
C TRP A 250 18.72 -15.22 19.99
N ASP A 251 19.14 -15.12 21.26
CA ASP A 251 20.48 -15.51 21.74
C ASP A 251 20.93 -16.95 21.37
N GLY A 252 19.98 -17.86 21.12
CA GLY A 252 20.22 -19.26 20.76
C GLY A 252 20.15 -19.58 19.26
N ILE A 253 20.01 -18.58 18.38
CA ILE A 253 19.86 -18.83 16.95
C ILE A 253 21.17 -19.37 16.35
N GLY A 254 21.07 -20.57 15.76
CA GLY A 254 22.17 -21.15 14.99
C GLY A 254 22.43 -20.39 13.69
N PRO A 255 23.53 -20.68 12.98
CA PRO A 255 23.83 -20.04 11.70
C PRO A 255 22.64 -20.12 10.72
N LEU A 256 22.37 -19.03 9.98
CA LEU A 256 21.35 -18.95 8.93
C LEU A 256 21.75 -19.80 7.70
N LYS A 257 21.83 -21.12 7.87
CA LYS A 257 22.27 -22.09 6.85
C LYS A 257 21.10 -22.85 6.29
N ASN A 258 20.49 -22.37 5.19
CA ASN A 258 19.52 -23.06 4.33
C ASN A 258 18.50 -23.99 5.05
N ALA A 259 18.16 -23.67 6.29
CA ALA A 259 17.35 -24.50 7.17
C ALA A 259 16.18 -23.66 7.63
N GLN A 260 15.03 -24.32 7.76
CA GLN A 260 13.84 -23.68 8.30
C GLN A 260 14.00 -23.55 9.81
N HIS A 261 13.87 -22.34 10.35
CA HIS A 261 13.90 -22.08 11.78
C HIS A 261 12.52 -21.70 12.28
N ASN A 262 12.13 -22.24 13.43
CA ASN A 262 10.97 -21.78 14.21
C ASN A 262 11.53 -20.90 15.34
N LEU A 263 11.30 -19.60 15.25
CA LEU A 263 11.80 -18.64 16.23
C LEU A 263 10.78 -18.40 17.33
N ASN A 264 11.26 -18.01 18.52
CA ASN A 264 10.37 -17.67 19.63
C ASN A 264 9.46 -16.49 19.22
N LYS A 265 8.14 -16.72 19.18
CA LYS A 265 7.14 -15.73 18.77
C LYS A 265 7.01 -14.56 19.74
N ASP A 266 7.35 -14.76 21.01
CA ASP A 266 7.27 -13.72 22.05
C ASP A 266 8.29 -12.59 21.81
N LYS A 267 9.22 -12.81 20.88
CA LYS A 267 10.21 -11.84 20.41
C LYS A 267 9.76 -11.04 19.18
N TYR A 268 8.48 -11.09 18.83
CA TYR A 268 7.93 -10.35 17.68
C TYR A 268 8.17 -8.84 17.81
N GLU A 269 7.82 -8.23 18.94
CA GLU A 269 8.02 -6.78 19.13
C GLU A 269 9.51 -6.41 19.10
N ASP A 270 10.38 -7.20 19.75
CA ASP A 270 11.84 -7.00 19.70
C ASP A 270 12.35 -7.03 18.24
N PHE A 271 11.82 -7.93 17.42
CA PHE A 271 12.13 -8.01 15.99
C PHE A 271 11.60 -6.82 15.20
N MET A 272 10.34 -6.43 15.41
CA MET A 272 9.75 -5.26 14.76
C MET A 272 10.57 -4.00 15.07
N ASN A 273 10.93 -3.80 16.33
CA ASN A 273 11.78 -2.68 16.77
C ASN A 273 13.14 -2.68 16.06
N LEU A 274 13.77 -3.84 15.88
CA LEU A 274 15.02 -3.95 15.13
C LEU A 274 14.83 -3.54 13.66
N ILE A 275 13.83 -4.08 12.96
CA ILE A 275 13.68 -3.78 11.53
C ILE A 275 13.26 -2.33 11.27
N TYR A 276 12.50 -1.69 12.17
CA TYR A 276 12.21 -0.26 12.08
C TYR A 276 13.48 0.60 12.17
N SER A 277 14.55 0.12 12.81
CA SER A 277 15.87 0.78 12.81
C SER A 277 16.72 0.51 11.55
N LYS A 278 16.21 -0.29 10.61
CA LYS A 278 16.98 -0.85 9.48
C LYS A 278 16.41 -0.43 8.13
N ASP A 279 16.03 0.84 7.95
CA ASP A 279 15.51 1.34 6.65
C ASP A 279 14.40 0.43 6.08
N ILE A 280 13.34 0.25 6.87
CA ILE A 280 12.20 -0.57 6.48
C ILE A 280 11.39 0.11 5.37
N ARG A 281 10.95 -0.70 4.40
CA ARG A 281 10.12 -0.28 3.27
C ARG A 281 9.08 -1.34 2.96
N PHE A 282 7.83 -0.94 2.74
CA PHE A 282 6.75 -1.88 2.45
C PHE A 282 6.39 -1.87 0.96
N ALA A 283 5.78 -2.97 0.52
CA ALA A 283 5.41 -3.16 -0.87
C ALA A 283 4.23 -2.29 -1.32
N LEU A 284 3.34 -1.92 -0.39
CA LEU A 284 2.13 -1.12 -0.65
C LEU A 284 2.17 0.25 0.05
N ASP A 285 3.36 0.84 0.14
CA ASP A 285 3.59 2.10 0.85
C ASP A 285 2.75 3.28 0.37
N ASN A 286 2.41 3.32 -0.92
CA ASN A 286 1.55 4.38 -1.48
C ASN A 286 0.08 4.21 -1.12
N ASP A 287 -0.33 2.99 -0.79
CA ASP A 287 -1.72 2.69 -0.44
C ASP A 287 -1.94 2.76 1.09
N MET A 288 -0.88 3.03 1.86
CA MET A 288 -0.92 3.17 3.31
C MET A 288 -1.41 4.56 3.71
N ASP A 289 -2.35 4.60 4.64
CA ASP A 289 -2.89 5.85 5.17
C ASP A 289 -1.85 6.61 6.01
N GLU A 290 -2.09 7.91 6.16
CA GLU A 290 -1.16 8.83 6.82
C GLU A 290 -1.03 8.57 8.33
N GLU A 291 -2.08 8.07 8.98
CA GLU A 291 -2.06 7.77 10.42
C GLU A 291 -1.17 6.55 10.70
N THR A 292 -1.32 5.49 9.91
CA THR A 292 -0.45 4.31 9.97
C THR A 292 0.99 4.70 9.71
N PHE A 293 1.27 5.43 8.62
CA PHE A 293 2.62 5.88 8.30
C PHE A 293 3.27 6.64 9.46
N GLN A 294 2.55 7.61 10.03
CA GLN A 294 3.04 8.41 11.15
C GLN A 294 3.32 7.55 12.39
N SER A 295 2.45 6.60 12.71
CA SER A 295 2.64 5.69 13.85
C SER A 295 3.93 4.86 13.70
N GLU A 296 4.28 4.47 12.47
CA GLU A 296 5.51 3.73 12.18
C GLU A 296 6.75 4.61 12.27
N VAL A 297 6.67 5.86 11.79
CA VAL A 297 7.74 6.85 11.94
C VAL A 297 8.05 7.08 13.42
N GLU A 298 7.04 7.15 14.29
CA GLU A 298 7.25 7.31 15.72
C GLU A 298 8.04 6.14 16.34
N ARG A 299 7.82 4.91 15.86
CA ARG A 299 8.51 3.69 16.30
C ARG A 299 9.96 3.59 15.86
N VAL A 300 10.37 4.33 14.83
CA VAL A 300 11.77 4.34 14.37
C VAL A 300 12.68 4.87 15.47
N VAL A 301 13.61 4.03 15.91
CA VAL A 301 14.69 4.39 16.82
C VAL A 301 15.93 4.70 16.01
N ILE A 302 16.35 5.96 16.05
CA ILE A 302 17.63 6.40 15.46
C ILE A 302 18.68 6.38 16.57
N ILE A 303 19.52 5.35 16.54
CA ILE A 303 20.76 5.30 17.31
C ILE A 303 21.74 6.21 16.56
N ASP A 304 21.93 7.44 17.05
CA ASP A 304 22.73 8.46 16.37
C ASP A 304 24.06 7.91 15.84
N THR A 305 24.35 8.16 14.55
CA THR A 305 25.36 9.12 14.11
C THR A 305 25.57 9.02 12.61
N GLU A 306 25.08 9.99 11.85
CA GLU A 306 25.70 10.49 10.62
C GLU A 306 25.03 11.83 10.28
N PRO A 307 25.81 12.89 9.93
CA PRO A 307 25.22 14.16 9.54
C PRO A 307 24.33 13.96 8.32
N ILE A 308 23.22 14.70 8.25
CA ILE A 308 22.41 14.72 7.03
C ILE A 308 23.26 15.37 5.94
N VAL A 309 23.52 14.61 4.88
CA VAL A 309 24.15 15.10 3.67
C VAL A 309 23.06 15.29 2.63
N ASP A 310 22.85 16.53 2.23
CA ASP A 310 21.95 16.85 1.12
C ASP A 310 22.70 16.55 -0.19
N GLU A 311 22.54 15.34 -0.71
CA GLU A 311 23.10 14.88 -1.97
C GLU A 311 22.03 14.15 -2.81
N PRO A 312 22.18 14.08 -4.14
CA PRO A 312 21.23 13.39 -4.99
C PRO A 312 21.19 11.91 -4.67
N LYS A 313 19.98 11.37 -4.46
CA LYS A 313 19.74 9.94 -4.28
C LYS A 313 19.13 9.38 -5.56
N GLU A 314 19.65 8.24 -6.01
CA GLU A 314 19.06 7.49 -7.12
C GLU A 314 17.63 7.06 -6.75
N LYS A 315 16.73 7.08 -7.75
CA LYS A 315 15.40 6.51 -7.60
C LYS A 315 15.51 5.02 -7.32
N TYR A 316 14.51 4.49 -6.62
CA TYR A 316 14.36 3.07 -6.46
C TYR A 316 13.93 2.49 -7.83
N ASN A 317 14.91 1.96 -8.58
CA ASN A 317 14.89 1.42 -9.95
C ASN A 317 15.04 2.42 -11.11
N SER A 318 16.18 2.32 -11.80
CA SER A 318 16.39 2.86 -13.16
C SER A 318 16.28 1.78 -14.25
N SER A 319 15.77 0.58 -13.93
CA SER A 319 15.87 -0.58 -14.83
C SER A 319 14.71 -1.59 -14.70
N SER A 320 13.48 -1.20 -15.07
CA SER A 320 12.48 -2.07 -15.72
C SER A 320 11.16 -1.32 -15.93
N THR A 321 10.45 -1.64 -17.01
CA THR A 321 9.23 -0.99 -17.53
C THR A 321 7.97 -1.18 -16.67
N THR A 322 8.04 -0.91 -15.37
CA THR A 322 6.88 -0.92 -14.48
C THR A 322 6.96 0.30 -13.60
N THR A 323 5.97 1.19 -13.76
CA THR A 323 5.75 2.45 -13.03
C THR A 323 6.37 2.44 -11.63
N CYS A 324 7.32 3.34 -11.44
CA CYS A 324 8.14 3.46 -10.25
C CYS A 324 7.25 3.97 -9.12
N LYS A 325 6.69 3.05 -8.34
CA LYS A 325 5.88 3.41 -7.17
C LYS A 325 6.79 3.91 -6.07
N SER A 326 6.54 5.15 -5.66
CA SER A 326 7.17 5.84 -4.54
C SER A 326 7.18 4.98 -3.28
N ASN A 327 8.28 5.00 -2.52
CA ASN A 327 8.42 4.23 -1.29
C ASN A 327 8.92 5.19 -0.20
N ARG A 328 8.16 5.35 0.89
CA ARG A 328 8.39 6.36 1.93
C ARG A 328 9.26 5.77 3.02
N ASN A 329 10.49 6.23 3.12
CA ASN A 329 11.43 5.75 4.13
C ASN A 329 11.13 6.39 5.49
N ARG A 330 10.72 5.57 6.46
CA ARG A 330 10.41 6.03 7.82
C ARG A 330 11.66 6.60 8.50
N THR A 331 12.84 6.10 8.17
CA THR A 331 14.11 6.59 8.71
C THR A 331 14.40 8.01 8.23
N VAL A 332 14.19 8.30 6.94
CA VAL A 332 14.32 9.65 6.38
C VAL A 332 13.37 10.61 7.09
N SER A 333 12.11 10.20 7.25
CA SER A 333 11.09 11.00 7.93
C SER A 333 11.43 11.27 9.40
N LYS A 334 11.84 10.23 10.14
CA LYS A 334 12.25 10.35 11.54
C LYS A 334 13.51 11.22 11.70
N ARG A 335 14.48 11.11 10.78
CA ARG A 335 15.69 11.95 10.78
C ARG A 335 15.34 13.43 10.59
N ALA A 336 14.44 13.74 9.66
CA ALA A 336 13.98 15.11 9.43
C ALA A 336 13.30 15.69 10.68
N ILE A 337 12.39 14.94 11.31
CA ILE A 337 11.75 15.33 12.58
C ILE A 337 12.78 15.57 13.70
N LYS A 338 13.78 14.68 13.82
CA LYS A 338 14.82 14.81 14.85
C LYS A 338 15.69 16.05 14.61
N VAL A 339 16.02 16.37 13.36
CA VAL A 339 16.77 17.58 13.00
C VAL A 339 15.97 18.86 13.27
N ALA A 340 14.65 18.82 13.06
CA ALA A 340 13.75 19.90 13.49
C ALA A 340 13.56 19.97 15.02
N ASN A 341 14.24 19.13 15.81
CA ASN A 341 14.10 19.03 17.26
C ASN A 341 12.64 18.83 17.72
N TYR A 342 11.86 18.06 16.95
CA TYR A 342 10.43 17.85 17.19
C TYR A 342 9.61 19.15 17.23
N LEU A 343 10.07 20.21 16.56
CA LEU A 343 9.36 21.49 16.42
C LEU A 343 8.70 21.58 15.05
N CYS A 344 7.57 22.28 15.00
CA CYS A 344 6.92 22.58 13.72
C CYS A 344 7.71 23.65 12.97
N GLU A 345 8.06 23.39 11.73
CA GLU A 345 8.82 24.32 10.86
C GLU A 345 8.00 25.55 10.42
N VAL A 346 6.67 25.53 10.58
CA VAL A 346 5.84 26.73 10.38
C VAL A 346 5.92 27.67 11.58
N SER A 347 6.01 27.11 12.79
CA SER A 347 6.21 27.89 14.02
C SER A 347 6.65 27.00 15.18
N ASP A 348 7.76 27.38 15.81
CA ASP A 348 8.35 26.79 17.01
C ASP A 348 7.38 26.80 18.21
N SER A 349 6.37 27.68 18.17
CA SER A 349 5.35 27.84 19.21
C SER A 349 4.26 26.76 19.16
N HIS A 350 4.15 26.01 18.07
CA HIS A 350 3.16 24.94 17.88
C HIS A 350 3.51 23.69 18.70
N LYS A 351 3.28 23.76 20.01
CA LYS A 351 3.48 22.66 20.96
C LYS A 351 2.14 22.28 21.60
N PHE A 352 1.49 21.27 21.03
CA PHE A 352 0.12 20.90 21.42
C PHE A 352 0.07 19.80 22.47
N PHE A 353 0.86 18.74 22.30
CA PHE A 353 0.94 17.63 23.24
C PHE A 353 2.23 16.83 23.07
N ILE A 354 2.55 16.01 24.08
CA ILE A 354 3.71 15.11 24.08
C ILE A 354 3.30 13.74 23.57
N SER A 355 4.05 13.20 22.62
CA SER A 355 3.88 11.85 22.10
C SER A 355 4.20 10.81 23.17
N LYS A 356 3.35 9.77 23.26
CA LYS A 356 3.63 8.58 24.08
C LYS A 356 4.78 7.75 23.51
N GLY A 357 4.92 7.73 22.18
CA GLY A 357 5.92 6.92 21.48
C GLY A 357 7.31 7.52 21.57
N THR A 358 7.43 8.84 21.36
CA THR A 358 8.74 9.51 21.34
C THR A 358 9.11 10.17 22.67
N GLY A 359 8.12 10.51 23.50
CA GLY A 359 8.34 11.32 24.71
C GLY A 359 8.58 12.81 24.44
N GLU A 360 8.48 13.23 23.17
CA GLU A 360 8.77 14.59 22.69
C GLU A 360 7.49 15.27 22.17
N ASN A 361 7.57 16.53 21.76
CA ASN A 361 6.45 17.23 21.12
C ASN A 361 5.96 16.46 19.87
N TYR A 362 4.65 16.23 19.78
CA TYR A 362 4.09 15.48 18.66
C TYR A 362 4.04 16.32 17.38
N VAL A 363 4.66 15.81 16.33
CA VAL A 363 4.77 16.40 14.99
C VAL A 363 4.74 15.28 13.94
N GLU A 364 4.26 15.61 12.77
CA GLU A 364 4.04 14.72 11.64
C GLU A 364 5.05 15.05 10.53
N ALA A 365 5.58 14.01 9.88
CA ALA A 365 6.46 14.19 8.73
C ALA A 365 5.62 14.47 7.48
N HIS A 366 6.02 15.45 6.69
CA HIS A 366 5.33 15.80 5.45
C HIS A 366 6.33 16.12 4.35
N HIS A 367 6.25 15.42 3.22
CA HIS A 367 7.04 15.73 2.03
C HIS A 367 6.58 17.04 1.40
N LEU A 368 7.47 18.02 1.29
CA LEU A 368 7.19 19.35 0.75
C LEU A 368 6.87 19.29 -0.75
N ILE A 369 7.65 18.55 -1.54
CA ILE A 369 7.25 18.13 -2.89
C ILE A 369 6.47 16.83 -2.70
N PRO A 370 5.17 16.79 -3.04
CA PRO A 370 4.35 15.59 -2.86
C PRO A 370 4.93 14.40 -3.63
N MET A 371 4.90 13.22 -3.01
CA MET A 371 5.52 12.00 -3.54
C MET A 371 4.87 11.49 -4.83
N GLU A 372 3.63 11.91 -5.12
CA GLU A 372 2.93 11.56 -6.36
C GLU A 372 3.59 12.14 -7.62
N PHE A 373 4.34 13.24 -7.49
CA PHE A 373 5.09 13.87 -8.59
C PHE A 373 6.51 13.32 -8.75
N GLU A 374 6.87 12.22 -8.06
CA GLU A 374 8.22 11.66 -8.13
C GLU A 374 8.66 11.36 -9.57
N GLU A 375 7.75 10.96 -10.46
CA GLU A 375 8.06 10.69 -11.87
C GLU A 375 8.61 11.91 -12.63
N GLU A 376 8.32 13.14 -12.19
CA GLU A 376 8.80 14.38 -12.82
C GLU A 376 10.26 14.72 -12.50
N PHE A 377 10.87 14.06 -11.51
CA PHE A 377 12.23 14.33 -11.04
C PHE A 377 13.22 13.29 -11.54
N GLU A 378 14.49 13.66 -11.70
CA GLU A 378 15.56 12.69 -12.04
C GLU A 378 15.97 11.86 -10.81
N HIS A 379 16.00 12.52 -9.65
CA HIS A 379 16.43 11.94 -8.38
C HIS A 379 15.24 11.64 -7.47
N ASN A 380 15.50 10.87 -6.41
CA ASN A 380 14.51 10.43 -5.45
C ASN A 380 13.98 11.60 -4.60
N LEU A 381 12.66 11.70 -4.46
CA LEU A 381 12.01 12.72 -3.61
C LEU A 381 12.08 12.40 -2.12
N ASP A 382 12.36 11.15 -1.76
CA ASP A 382 12.40 10.67 -0.37
C ASP A 382 13.76 10.98 0.29
N VAL A 383 14.05 12.26 0.41
CA VAL A 383 15.26 12.82 1.03
C VAL A 383 14.88 13.73 2.19
N GLU A 384 15.75 13.81 3.20
CA GLU A 384 15.52 14.61 4.40
C GLU A 384 15.38 16.12 4.07
N ALA A 385 15.93 16.57 2.93
CA ALA A 385 15.75 17.92 2.41
C ALA A 385 14.28 18.21 2.03
N ASN A 386 13.57 17.21 1.54
CA ASN A 386 12.18 17.30 1.09
C ASN A 386 11.17 17.00 2.21
N VAL A 387 11.59 16.42 3.34
CA VAL A 387 10.68 16.18 4.48
C VAL A 387 10.70 17.35 5.46
N THR A 388 9.51 17.82 5.81
CA THR A 388 9.24 18.86 6.80
C THR A 388 8.57 18.29 8.05
N SER A 389 8.86 18.86 9.22
CA SER A 389 8.23 18.53 10.49
C SER A 389 7.10 19.51 10.79
N LEU A 390 5.87 19.02 10.85
CA LEU A 390 4.68 19.84 11.00
C LEU A 390 3.87 19.46 12.23
N CYS A 391 3.23 20.42 12.89
CA CYS A 391 2.21 20.07 13.87
C CYS A 391 0.96 19.51 13.17
N PRO A 392 0.08 18.77 13.87
CA PRO A 392 -1.09 18.15 13.25
C PRO A 392 -2.03 19.17 12.58
N LEU A 393 -2.14 20.37 13.13
CA LEU A 393 -2.95 21.44 12.54
C LEU A 393 -2.35 21.98 11.24
N CYS A 394 -1.04 22.25 11.20
CA CYS A 394 -0.38 22.71 9.98
C CYS A 394 -0.40 21.64 8.89
N HIS A 395 -0.17 20.38 9.27
CA HIS A 395 -0.23 19.27 8.33
C HIS A 395 -1.64 19.12 7.72
N LYS A 396 -2.70 19.09 8.55
CA LYS A 396 -4.08 19.04 8.04
C LYS A 396 -4.47 20.26 7.23
N LYS A 397 -3.94 21.45 7.54
CA LYS A 397 -4.17 22.65 6.74
C LYS A 397 -3.63 22.51 5.32
N ILE A 398 -2.44 21.93 5.14
CA ILE A 398 -1.87 21.72 3.81
C ILE A 398 -2.80 20.85 2.93
N HIS A 399 -3.46 19.85 3.52
CA HIS A 399 -4.34 18.93 2.78
C HIS A 399 -5.79 19.41 2.60
N HIS A 400 -6.27 20.34 3.43
CA HIS A 400 -7.71 20.63 3.54
C HIS A 400 -8.09 22.11 3.57
N ALA A 401 -7.12 23.02 3.76
CA ALA A 401 -7.41 24.45 3.82
C ALA A 401 -7.63 25.03 2.42
N THR A 402 -8.01 26.31 2.34
CA THR A 402 -8.09 26.99 1.04
C THR A 402 -6.70 27.17 0.44
N TYR A 403 -6.63 27.28 -0.88
CA TYR A 403 -5.36 27.49 -1.59
C TYR A 403 -4.58 28.71 -1.05
N GLU A 404 -5.28 29.78 -0.64
CA GLU A 404 -4.65 30.95 -0.02
C GLU A 404 -3.99 30.62 1.33
N GLU A 405 -4.64 29.80 2.16
CA GLU A 405 -4.08 29.35 3.44
C GLU A 405 -2.92 28.36 3.23
N ILE A 406 -3.04 27.46 2.26
CA ILE A 406 -1.96 26.53 1.89
C ILE A 406 -0.73 27.31 1.43
N THR A 407 -0.92 28.32 0.56
CA THR A 407 0.17 29.17 0.06
C THR A 407 0.93 29.85 1.20
N GLN A 408 0.24 30.32 2.24
CA GLN A 408 0.86 30.94 3.41
C GLN A 408 1.77 29.97 4.20
N ILE A 409 1.53 28.67 4.10
CA ILE A 409 2.34 27.61 4.73
C ILE A 409 3.47 27.15 3.79
N ILE A 410 3.17 26.88 2.52
CA ILE A 410 4.13 26.30 1.57
C ILE A 410 5.24 27.28 1.18
N THR A 411 4.92 28.57 1.00
CA THR A 411 5.93 29.58 0.61
C THR A 411 7.11 29.68 1.60
N PRO A 412 6.91 29.87 2.92
CA PRO A 412 8.03 29.93 3.85
C PRO A 412 8.82 28.62 3.93
N LEU A 413 8.15 27.46 3.88
CA LEU A 413 8.81 26.16 3.88
C LEU A 413 9.69 25.99 2.62
N TYR A 414 9.21 26.39 1.45
CA TYR A 414 10.00 26.38 0.22
C TYR A 414 11.23 27.27 0.32
N GLU A 415 11.08 28.51 0.80
CA GLU A 415 12.20 29.44 0.94
C GLU A 415 13.30 28.91 1.86
N GLU A 416 12.92 28.18 2.91
CA GLU A 416 13.86 27.49 3.81
C GLU A 416 14.53 26.28 3.15
N ARG A 417 13.78 25.50 2.35
CA ARG A 417 14.25 24.22 1.80
C ARG A 417 14.90 24.30 0.41
N LYS A 418 14.69 25.37 -0.37
CA LYS A 418 15.10 25.46 -1.79
C LYS A 418 16.58 25.12 -2.06
N GLU A 419 17.51 25.59 -1.23
CA GLU A 419 18.93 25.29 -1.42
C GLU A 419 19.28 23.85 -1.04
N ARG A 420 18.56 23.26 -0.08
CA ARG A 420 18.72 21.86 0.29
C ARG A 420 18.21 20.94 -0.82
N LEU A 421 17.02 21.24 -1.35
CA LEU A 421 16.43 20.54 -2.49
C LEU A 421 17.36 20.60 -3.71
N ARG A 422 17.91 21.78 -4.04
CA ARG A 422 18.86 21.96 -5.13
C ARG A 422 20.12 21.10 -4.98
N ARG A 423 20.65 20.96 -3.76
CA ARG A 423 21.81 20.08 -3.48
C ARG A 423 21.49 18.60 -3.67
N CYS A 424 20.25 18.20 -3.39
CA CYS A 424 19.74 16.86 -3.73
C CYS A 424 19.40 16.67 -5.21
N GLY A 425 19.68 17.66 -6.07
CA GLY A 425 19.32 17.62 -7.50
C GLY A 425 17.83 17.79 -7.77
N LEU A 426 17.05 18.21 -6.78
CA LEU A 426 15.61 18.46 -6.88
C LEU A 426 15.38 19.94 -7.23
N ASN A 427 15.37 20.24 -8.52
CA ASN A 427 15.14 21.60 -9.01
C ASN A 427 13.65 21.82 -9.26
N ILE A 428 13.03 22.69 -8.47
CA ILE A 428 11.62 23.08 -8.60
C ILE A 428 11.49 24.58 -8.31
N SER A 429 10.62 25.30 -9.02
CA SER A 429 10.30 26.69 -8.71
C SER A 429 9.16 26.78 -7.68
N LEU A 430 9.01 27.94 -7.01
CA LEU A 430 7.89 28.14 -6.09
C LEU A 430 6.55 28.03 -6.81
N GLU A 431 6.46 28.55 -8.04
CA GLU A 431 5.25 28.50 -8.86
C GLU A 431 4.87 27.06 -9.20
N GLN A 432 5.85 26.24 -9.58
CA GLN A 432 5.63 24.82 -9.87
C GLN A 432 5.23 24.07 -8.61
N LEU A 433 5.89 24.33 -7.48
CA LEU A 433 5.53 23.71 -6.20
C LEU A 433 4.09 24.03 -5.80
N LEU A 434 3.68 25.30 -5.90
CA LEU A 434 2.31 25.70 -5.55
C LEU A 434 1.27 25.08 -6.47
N GLU A 435 1.61 24.78 -7.73
CA GLU A 435 0.70 24.07 -8.65
C GLU A 435 0.41 22.65 -8.16
N TYR A 436 1.36 21.97 -7.52
CA TYR A 436 1.16 20.64 -6.93
C TYR A 436 0.19 20.63 -5.74
N TYR A 437 -0.16 21.80 -5.18
CA TYR A 437 -1.08 21.95 -4.06
C TYR A 437 -2.44 22.54 -4.46
N LYS A 438 -2.75 22.56 -5.75
CA LYS A 438 -4.08 22.91 -6.27
C LYS A 438 -4.90 21.66 -6.50
#